data_AF-A0A7C2IXI5-F1
#
_entry.id   AF-A0A7C2IXI5-F1
#
_cell.length_a   1.000
_cell.length_b   1.000
_cell.length_c   1.000
_cell.angle_alpha   90.00
_cell.angle_beta   90.00
_cell.angle_gamma   90.00
#
_symmetry.space_group_name_H-M   'P 1'
#
loop_
_entity.id
_entity.type
_entity.pdbx_description
1 polymer ?
#
loop_
_entity_poly.entity_id
_entity_poly.type
_entity_poly.pdbx_seq_one_letter_code
_entity_poly.pdbx_strand_id
1 'polypeptide(L)'
;MMVRWAPTGGLALSYTSLVPGTTNTRADDMVLFGGAAVDPGTGYDTSTPVACISEIDTLLVNAGTTDVTVDITLNIHPWTGIFGTGALPSIFTMTATGVTLPAGSLVLLTWNIAAANNGNPLPVPKATWIKLSAPFGTPTTVGWIISNSTPGNTSFLPGRGYFRTDPMATGGFVFSVLPQGSLAFAVRGTHNFVGQLDLSALADRAKPKDLWSIEIDEDGTADPDGDGVEEGLRRNLIEVTVTNDAATPFSSRFVTYIDANGRFTLPVDPAISAIKVRRWDNALAATFTRPSAGWSTDPCSPTDLGAVTVTLGDVDGNGVIDDADLLTVLFGFGSGE
;
A
#
# COMPACT_ATOMS: atom_id res chain seq x y z
N MET A 1 -17.94 -17.26 1.42
CA MET A 1 -18.99 -16.42 2.03
C MET A 1 -18.90 -16.65 3.53
N MET A 2 -18.54 -15.75 4.45
CA MET A 2 -18.41 -14.28 4.56
C MET A 2 -17.15 -13.94 5.39
N VAL A 3 -16.57 -12.73 5.29
CA VAL A 3 -15.81 -12.12 6.40
C VAL A 3 -16.36 -10.70 6.61
N ARG A 4 -16.98 -10.44 7.77
CA ARG A 4 -17.70 -9.19 8.02
C ARG A 4 -17.02 -8.41 9.14
N TRP A 5 -16.63 -7.17 8.87
CA TRP A 5 -16.74 -6.13 9.89
C TRP A 5 -17.32 -4.85 9.28
N ALA A 6 -18.61 -4.65 9.52
CA ALA A 6 -19.34 -3.41 9.32
C ALA A 6 -20.43 -3.39 10.41
N PRO A 7 -20.51 -2.33 11.25
CA PRO A 7 -21.52 -2.26 12.32
C PRO A 7 -22.96 -2.27 11.77
N THR A 8 -23.13 -1.92 10.49
CA THR A 8 -24.43 -1.86 9.81
C THR A 8 -24.36 -2.48 8.42
N GLY A 9 -24.89 -3.69 8.27
CA GLY A 9 -25.56 -4.13 7.03
C GLY A 9 -24.74 -4.72 5.86
N GLY A 10 -23.49 -4.33 5.61
CA GLY A 10 -22.72 -4.80 4.43
C GLY A 10 -21.72 -5.95 4.70
N LEU A 11 -21.27 -6.66 3.65
CA LEU A 11 -20.06 -7.51 3.67
C LEU A 11 -18.85 -6.65 3.32
N ALA A 12 -17.90 -6.45 4.25
CA ALA A 12 -16.68 -5.66 4.01
C ALA A 12 -15.57 -6.49 3.33
N LEU A 13 -15.48 -7.79 3.65
CA LEU A 13 -14.50 -8.72 3.10
C LEU A 13 -15.20 -10.00 2.62
N SER A 14 -14.68 -10.60 1.56
CA SER A 14 -15.10 -11.92 1.11
C SER A 14 -13.93 -12.60 0.40
N TYR A 15 -14.19 -13.77 -0.19
CA TYR A 15 -13.21 -14.37 -1.07
C TYR A 15 -13.89 -14.83 -2.36
N THR A 16 -13.14 -14.77 -3.46
CA THR A 16 -13.55 -15.37 -4.72
C THR A 16 -12.95 -16.76 -4.81
N SER A 17 -13.82 -17.76 -4.99
CA SER A 17 -13.42 -19.15 -5.09
C SER A 17 -12.54 -19.40 -6.32
N LEU A 18 -11.53 -20.25 -6.16
CA LEU A 18 -10.80 -20.87 -7.26
C LEU A 18 -11.60 -22.11 -7.71
N VAL A 19 -12.34 -21.98 -8.80
CA VAL A 19 -13.23 -23.02 -9.32
C VAL A 19 -12.51 -23.79 -10.43
N PRO A 20 -12.67 -25.11 -10.58
CA PRO A 20 -12.11 -25.83 -11.73
C PRO A 20 -12.44 -25.18 -13.07
N GLY A 21 -11.43 -24.88 -13.90
CA GLY A 21 -11.60 -24.33 -15.25
C GLY A 21 -10.60 -23.22 -15.61
N THR A 22 -10.75 -22.65 -16.82
CA THR A 22 -9.84 -21.65 -17.42
C THR A 22 -9.94 -20.24 -16.84
N THR A 23 -10.72 -20.04 -15.76
CA THR A 23 -11.12 -18.70 -15.30
C THR A 23 -10.66 -18.35 -13.88
N ASN A 24 -9.71 -19.07 -13.28
CA ASN A 24 -9.13 -18.75 -11.96
C ASN A 24 -8.11 -17.61 -11.97
N THR A 25 -8.27 -16.71 -12.92
CA THR A 25 -7.47 -15.52 -13.02
C THR A 25 -8.25 -14.35 -12.44
N ARG A 26 -7.63 -13.63 -11.52
CA ARG A 26 -8.11 -12.35 -10.98
C ARG A 26 -7.08 -11.29 -11.24
N ALA A 27 -7.54 -10.10 -11.61
CA ALA A 27 -6.70 -8.95 -11.79
C ALA A 27 -7.33 -7.73 -11.12
N ASP A 28 -6.48 -6.87 -10.59
CA ASP A 28 -6.90 -5.56 -10.09
C ASP A 28 -6.06 -4.46 -10.72
N ASP A 29 -6.66 -3.29 -10.88
CA ASP A 29 -6.00 -2.13 -11.44
C ASP A 29 -5.36 -1.25 -10.36
N MET A 30 -4.09 -0.92 -10.58
CA MET A 30 -3.34 0.01 -9.75
C MET A 30 -3.03 1.26 -10.57
N VAL A 31 -3.38 2.41 -10.02
CA VAL A 31 -2.99 3.71 -10.59
C VAL A 31 -2.18 4.43 -9.53
N LEU A 32 -0.88 4.55 -9.80
CA LEU A 32 0.07 5.20 -8.92
C LEU A 32 -0.16 6.71 -8.90
N PHE A 33 0.00 7.31 -7.74
CA PHE A 33 -0.03 8.77 -7.58
C PHE A 33 1.21 9.40 -8.24
N GLY A 34 1.09 10.68 -8.62
CA GLY A 34 2.15 11.44 -9.31
C GLY A 34 2.05 11.48 -10.84
N GLY A 35 2.71 12.45 -11.48
CA GLY A 35 2.69 12.66 -12.95
C GLY A 35 1.42 13.35 -13.49
N ALA A 36 1.26 13.39 -14.82
CA ALA A 36 0.11 14.02 -15.51
C ALA A 36 -1.26 13.46 -15.08
N ALA A 37 -2.34 14.16 -15.41
CA ALA A 37 -3.72 14.02 -14.89
C ALA A 37 -4.15 12.61 -14.43
N VAL A 38 -4.94 12.57 -13.33
CA VAL A 38 -5.53 11.36 -12.72
C VAL A 38 -6.44 10.61 -13.69
N ASP A 39 -6.99 11.27 -14.71
CA ASP A 39 -7.70 10.65 -15.82
C ASP A 39 -7.26 11.33 -17.12
N PRO A 40 -6.36 10.71 -17.90
CA PRO A 40 -5.76 11.39 -19.04
C PRO A 40 -6.75 11.57 -20.20
N GLY A 41 -7.91 10.89 -20.21
CA GLY A 41 -8.85 10.87 -21.34
C GLY A 41 -8.31 10.20 -22.62
N THR A 42 -7.00 10.26 -22.85
CA THR A 42 -6.25 9.66 -23.95
C THR A 42 -5.48 8.39 -23.56
N GLY A 43 -5.56 8.00 -22.29
CA GLY A 43 -4.81 6.89 -21.69
C GLY A 43 -3.46 7.29 -21.07
N TYR A 44 -2.98 6.48 -20.13
CA TYR A 44 -1.67 6.65 -19.49
C TYR A 44 -0.54 6.15 -20.38
N ASP A 45 0.63 6.75 -20.23
CA ASP A 45 1.87 6.20 -20.77
C ASP A 45 2.19 4.86 -20.10
N THR A 46 2.38 3.83 -20.93
CA THR A 46 2.67 2.46 -20.50
C THR A 46 4.14 2.10 -20.59
N SER A 47 4.99 3.04 -21.02
CA SER A 47 6.41 2.82 -21.33
C SER A 47 7.36 3.50 -20.34
N THR A 48 7.01 4.68 -19.83
CA THR A 48 7.84 5.41 -18.87
C THR A 48 7.58 4.92 -17.44
N PRO A 49 8.59 4.38 -16.73
CA PRO A 49 8.43 4.00 -15.34
C PRO A 49 8.24 5.22 -14.43
N VAL A 50 7.35 5.10 -13.45
CA VAL A 50 7.12 6.14 -12.42
C VAL A 50 7.29 5.60 -10.99
N ALA A 51 7.41 4.29 -10.86
CA ALA A 51 7.74 3.60 -9.63
C ALA A 51 8.48 2.30 -9.94
N CYS A 52 9.04 1.68 -8.91
CA CYS A 52 9.60 0.35 -8.96
C CYS A 52 9.05 -0.52 -7.84
N ILE A 53 8.52 -1.68 -8.20
CA ILE A 53 7.92 -2.62 -7.24
C ILE A 53 8.99 -3.61 -6.80
N SER A 54 9.22 -3.71 -5.49
CA SER A 54 10.15 -4.69 -4.91
C SER A 54 9.44 -5.94 -4.42
N GLU A 55 8.21 -5.80 -3.93
CA GLU A 55 7.46 -6.88 -3.31
C GLU A 55 5.95 -6.65 -3.42
N ILE A 56 5.20 -7.74 -3.52
CA ILE A 56 3.74 -7.72 -3.40
C ILE A 56 3.36 -8.78 -2.39
N ASP A 57 2.47 -8.44 -1.46
CA ASP A 57 1.86 -9.40 -0.55
C ASP A 57 0.42 -9.65 -0.98
N THR A 58 -0.01 -10.90 -1.01
CA THR A 58 -1.37 -11.29 -1.43
C THR A 58 -2.01 -12.18 -0.38
N LEU A 59 -3.32 -12.00 -0.13
CA LEU A 59 -4.04 -12.79 0.86
C LEU A 59 -4.88 -13.89 0.20
N LEU A 60 -4.67 -15.11 0.66
CA LEU A 60 -5.46 -16.28 0.31
C LEU A 60 -6.18 -16.84 1.52
N VAL A 61 -7.33 -17.44 1.31
CA VAL A 61 -8.04 -18.20 2.34
C VAL A 61 -8.23 -19.63 1.89
N ASN A 62 -8.09 -20.57 2.82
CA ASN A 62 -8.64 -21.90 2.71
C ASN A 62 -9.75 -22.06 3.76
N ALA A 63 -10.99 -21.87 3.33
CA ALA A 63 -12.18 -22.06 4.17
C ALA A 63 -12.60 -23.55 4.25
N GLY A 64 -11.78 -24.46 3.72
CA GLY A 64 -12.02 -25.90 3.72
C GLY A 64 -11.54 -26.56 5.00
N THR A 65 -11.91 -27.84 5.15
CA THR A 65 -11.50 -28.68 6.29
C THR A 65 -10.26 -29.52 5.99
N THR A 66 -9.64 -29.32 4.82
CA THR A 66 -8.45 -30.06 4.38
C THR A 66 -7.42 -29.08 3.84
N ASP A 67 -6.15 -29.41 4.04
CA ASP A 67 -5.04 -28.67 3.43
C ASP A 67 -5.14 -28.75 1.91
N VAL A 68 -4.77 -27.67 1.23
CA VAL A 68 -4.78 -27.58 -0.23
C VAL A 68 -3.44 -27.05 -0.71
N THR A 69 -2.83 -27.75 -1.67
CA THR A 69 -1.59 -27.31 -2.30
C THR A 69 -1.91 -26.69 -3.66
N VAL A 70 -1.37 -25.50 -3.90
CA VAL A 70 -1.72 -24.64 -5.03
C VAL A 70 -0.48 -24.08 -5.73
N ASP A 71 -0.46 -24.16 -7.06
CA ASP A 71 0.48 -23.39 -7.88
C ASP A 71 -0.16 -22.05 -8.24
N ILE A 72 0.55 -20.96 -8.00
CA ILE A 72 0.06 -19.61 -8.23
C ILE A 72 1.05 -18.87 -9.12
N THR A 73 0.54 -18.16 -10.10
CA THR A 73 1.32 -17.27 -10.97
C THR A 73 0.85 -15.83 -10.81
N LEU A 74 1.78 -14.94 -10.50
CA LEU A 74 1.62 -13.50 -10.53
C LEU A 74 2.15 -12.94 -11.86
N ASN A 75 1.37 -12.07 -12.49
CA ASN A 75 1.76 -11.34 -13.70
C ASN A 75 1.52 -9.85 -13.47
N ILE A 76 2.45 -9.02 -13.94
CA ILE A 76 2.33 -7.56 -13.90
C ILE A 76 2.24 -7.04 -15.32
N HIS A 77 1.15 -6.34 -15.62
CA HIS A 77 0.87 -5.84 -16.95
C HIS A 77 0.78 -4.31 -16.95
N PRO A 78 1.41 -3.60 -17.88
CA PRO A 78 1.10 -2.20 -18.14
C PRO A 78 -0.35 -2.04 -18.59
N TRP A 79 -0.99 -0.95 -18.17
CA TRP A 79 -2.36 -0.62 -18.55
C TRP A 79 -2.48 0.84 -19.00
N THR A 80 -3.21 1.07 -20.07
CA THR A 80 -3.46 2.41 -20.63
C THR A 80 -4.46 3.22 -19.81
N GLY A 81 -5.08 2.68 -18.76
CA GLY A 81 -6.12 3.39 -18.00
C GLY A 81 -7.48 3.49 -18.71
N ILE A 82 -7.57 3.06 -19.97
CA ILE A 82 -8.80 3.16 -20.75
C ILE A 82 -9.71 1.98 -20.38
N PHE A 83 -10.96 2.29 -20.07
CA PHE A 83 -11.97 1.27 -19.77
C PHE A 83 -12.30 0.45 -21.03
N GLY A 84 -12.47 -0.86 -20.85
CA GLY A 84 -12.81 -1.78 -21.95
C GLY A 84 -11.64 -2.20 -22.85
N THR A 85 -10.44 -1.64 -22.66
CA THR A 85 -9.23 -2.14 -23.33
C THR A 85 -8.53 -3.19 -22.48
N GLY A 86 -8.04 -4.26 -23.11
CA GLY A 86 -7.24 -5.29 -22.45
C GLY A 86 -5.89 -4.75 -21.95
N ALA A 87 -5.23 -5.51 -21.07
CA ALA A 87 -3.86 -5.23 -20.64
C ALA A 87 -2.90 -5.38 -21.81
N LEU A 88 -1.79 -4.66 -21.74
CA LEU A 88 -0.63 -4.94 -22.57
C LEU A 88 0.04 -6.25 -22.13
N PRO A 89 1.00 -6.79 -22.91
CA PRO A 89 1.76 -7.97 -22.50
C PRO A 89 2.36 -7.84 -21.11
N SER A 90 2.47 -8.97 -20.40
CA SER A 90 3.10 -9.00 -19.08
C SER A 90 4.55 -8.52 -19.19
N ILE A 91 4.95 -7.60 -18.32
CA ILE A 91 6.35 -7.17 -18.17
C ILE A 91 7.07 -8.01 -17.11
N PHE A 92 6.33 -8.77 -16.31
CA PHE A 92 6.91 -9.61 -15.27
C PHE A 92 5.98 -10.77 -14.91
N THR A 93 6.54 -11.96 -14.80
CA THR A 93 5.81 -13.16 -14.41
C THR A 93 6.61 -13.95 -13.40
N MET A 94 5.97 -14.37 -12.32
CA MET A 94 6.55 -15.19 -11.27
C MET A 94 5.56 -16.28 -10.88
N THR A 95 6.05 -17.49 -10.61
CA THR A 95 5.22 -18.62 -10.17
C THR A 95 5.72 -19.14 -8.83
N ALA A 96 4.83 -19.21 -7.86
CA ALA A 96 5.02 -19.94 -6.61
C ALA A 96 4.41 -21.34 -6.78
N THR A 97 5.23 -22.38 -6.74
CA THR A 97 4.78 -23.76 -6.88
C THR A 97 4.61 -24.43 -5.51
N GLY A 98 3.60 -25.28 -5.40
CA GLY A 98 3.38 -26.09 -4.20
C GLY A 98 3.03 -25.31 -2.93
N VAL A 99 2.41 -24.13 -3.06
CA VAL A 99 2.00 -23.33 -1.90
C VAL A 99 0.94 -24.10 -1.13
N THR A 100 1.24 -24.47 0.12
CA THR A 100 0.32 -25.24 0.95
C THR A 100 -0.51 -24.29 1.81
N LEU A 101 -1.83 -24.39 1.69
CA LEU A 101 -2.82 -23.65 2.45
C LEU A 101 -3.47 -24.58 3.47
N PRO A 102 -3.14 -24.46 4.77
CA PRO A 102 -3.74 -25.30 5.80
C PRO A 102 -5.27 -25.17 5.85
N ALA A 103 -5.96 -26.21 6.32
CA ALA A 103 -7.40 -26.16 6.56
C ALA A 103 -7.78 -24.99 7.48
N GLY A 104 -8.86 -24.26 7.15
CA GLY A 104 -9.38 -23.16 7.97
C GLY A 104 -8.44 -21.97 8.15
N SER A 105 -7.54 -21.70 7.20
CA SER A 105 -6.48 -20.69 7.34
C SER A 105 -6.67 -19.46 6.46
N LEU A 106 -6.12 -18.34 6.92
CA LEU A 106 -5.75 -17.18 6.12
C LEU A 106 -4.23 -17.23 5.92
N VAL A 107 -3.79 -17.10 4.67
CA VAL A 107 -2.37 -17.20 4.29
C VAL A 107 -1.94 -15.93 3.58
N LEU A 108 -0.87 -15.33 4.09
CA LEU A 108 -0.12 -14.27 3.42
C LEU A 108 0.90 -14.91 2.49
N LEU A 109 0.82 -14.61 1.20
CA LEU A 109 1.82 -15.01 0.22
C LEU A 109 2.59 -13.78 -0.26
N THR A 110 3.87 -13.75 0.11
CA THR A 110 4.81 -12.69 -0.27
C THR A 110 5.54 -13.03 -1.56
N TRP A 111 5.47 -12.10 -2.51
CA TRP A 111 6.12 -12.16 -3.81
C TRP A 111 7.33 -11.24 -3.82
N ASN A 112 8.52 -11.80 -3.59
CA ASN A 112 9.77 -11.04 -3.68
C ASN A 112 10.15 -10.80 -5.15
N ILE A 113 9.56 -9.75 -5.74
CA ILE A 113 9.72 -9.39 -7.15
C ILE A 113 11.16 -8.99 -7.45
N ALA A 114 11.81 -8.25 -6.55
CA ALA A 114 13.19 -7.85 -6.75
C ALA A 114 14.11 -9.07 -6.86
N ALA A 115 13.98 -10.05 -5.96
CA ALA A 115 14.77 -11.29 -6.02
C ALA A 115 14.49 -12.07 -7.31
N ALA A 116 13.23 -12.18 -7.73
CA ALA A 116 12.85 -12.85 -8.96
C ALA A 116 13.26 -12.07 -10.23
N ASN A 117 13.53 -10.77 -10.13
CA ASN A 117 14.00 -9.90 -11.20
C ASN A 117 15.50 -9.59 -11.06
N ASN A 118 16.32 -10.63 -10.85
CA ASN A 118 17.78 -10.54 -10.77
C ASN A 118 18.30 -9.57 -9.69
N GLY A 119 17.60 -9.49 -8.56
CA GLY A 119 17.93 -8.59 -7.45
C GLY A 119 17.51 -7.13 -7.66
N ASN A 120 16.81 -6.80 -8.74
CA ASN A 120 16.40 -5.43 -9.05
C ASN A 120 14.89 -5.25 -8.90
N PRO A 121 14.41 -4.20 -8.22
CA PRO A 121 13.00 -3.81 -8.26
C PRO A 121 12.48 -3.68 -9.69
N LEU A 122 11.21 -4.04 -9.93
CA LEU A 122 10.60 -4.01 -11.24
C LEU A 122 10.09 -2.59 -11.59
N PRO A 123 10.63 -1.92 -12.62
CA PRO A 123 10.09 -0.64 -13.06
C PRO A 123 8.68 -0.81 -13.64
N VAL A 124 7.76 0.03 -13.19
CA VAL A 124 6.36 0.02 -13.62
C VAL A 124 5.88 1.40 -14.05
N PRO A 125 5.04 1.47 -15.10
CA PRO A 125 4.38 2.71 -15.49
C PRO A 125 3.30 3.11 -14.48
N LYS A 126 2.72 4.30 -14.69
CA LYS A 126 1.71 4.88 -13.79
C LYS A 126 0.51 3.97 -13.54
N ALA A 127 0.08 3.23 -14.55
CA ALA A 127 -1.05 2.33 -14.45
C ALA A 127 -0.63 0.91 -14.83
N THR A 128 -0.89 -0.02 -13.93
CA THR A 128 -0.60 -1.45 -14.11
C THR A 128 -1.72 -2.32 -13.57
N TRP A 129 -1.74 -3.56 -14.01
CA TRP A 129 -2.57 -4.61 -13.45
C TRP A 129 -1.72 -5.66 -12.77
N ILE A 130 -2.16 -6.07 -11.60
CA ILE A 130 -1.63 -7.26 -10.92
C ILE A 130 -2.59 -8.40 -11.19
N LYS A 131 -2.13 -9.41 -11.90
CA LYS A 131 -2.91 -10.58 -12.32
C LYS A 131 -2.41 -11.83 -11.62
N LEU A 132 -3.25 -12.40 -10.77
CA LEU A 132 -3.04 -13.68 -10.11
C LEU A 132 -3.80 -14.77 -10.85
N SER A 133 -3.10 -15.85 -11.21
CA SER A 133 -3.67 -17.02 -11.89
C SER A 133 -3.30 -18.26 -11.12
N ALA A 134 -4.26 -19.16 -10.94
CA ALA A 134 -4.00 -20.41 -10.26
C ALA A 134 -4.75 -21.54 -10.99
N PRO A 135 -4.06 -22.32 -11.84
CA PRO A 135 -4.69 -23.36 -12.65
C PRO A 135 -5.08 -24.53 -11.74
N PHE A 136 -6.34 -24.60 -11.29
CA PHE A 136 -6.82 -25.70 -10.45
C PHE A 136 -7.86 -26.58 -11.12
N GLY A 137 -7.87 -27.83 -10.68
CA GLY A 137 -9.07 -28.63 -10.50
C GLY A 137 -9.35 -28.84 -9.01
N THR A 138 -10.26 -28.03 -8.43
CA THR A 138 -10.86 -28.13 -7.06
C THR A 138 -9.89 -28.07 -5.87
N PRO A 139 -10.27 -27.47 -4.71
CA PRO A 139 -11.63 -27.22 -4.22
C PRO A 139 -12.10 -25.76 -4.21
N THR A 140 -13.42 -25.57 -4.25
CA THR A 140 -14.08 -24.25 -4.22
C THR A 140 -13.95 -23.50 -2.89
N THR A 141 -13.34 -24.13 -1.90
CA THR A 141 -13.12 -23.59 -0.55
C THR A 141 -11.88 -22.71 -0.45
N VAL A 142 -11.04 -22.68 -1.48
CA VAL A 142 -9.87 -21.80 -1.55
C VAL A 142 -10.18 -20.58 -2.40
N GLY A 143 -9.65 -19.42 -2.02
CA GLY A 143 -9.87 -18.20 -2.78
C GLY A 143 -8.98 -17.03 -2.44
N TRP A 144 -9.01 -16.03 -3.31
CA TRP A 144 -8.39 -14.73 -3.06
C TRP A 144 -9.26 -13.92 -2.13
N ILE A 145 -8.69 -13.29 -1.11
CA ILE A 145 -9.41 -12.30 -0.33
C ILE A 145 -9.69 -11.09 -1.20
N ILE A 146 -10.96 -10.67 -1.19
CA ILE A 146 -11.43 -9.46 -1.84
C ILE A 146 -12.13 -8.60 -0.80
N SER A 147 -11.79 -7.33 -0.79
CA SER A 147 -12.58 -6.31 -0.12
C SER A 147 -13.74 -5.92 -1.02
N ASN A 148 -14.95 -5.86 -0.49
CA ASN A 148 -16.09 -5.38 -1.25
C ASN A 148 -16.47 -4.00 -0.73
N SER A 149 -16.77 -3.10 -1.66
CA SER A 149 -17.46 -1.87 -1.32
C SER A 149 -18.79 -1.81 -2.06
N THR A 150 -19.86 -1.48 -1.33
CA THR A 150 -20.89 -0.64 -1.96
C THR A 150 -20.19 0.68 -2.26
N PRO A 151 -20.43 1.32 -3.43
CA PRO A 151 -19.46 2.23 -4.04
C PRO A 151 -18.82 3.18 -3.03
N GLY A 152 -17.53 2.95 -2.71
CA GLY A 152 -16.68 3.96 -2.05
C GLY A 152 -15.93 3.63 -0.75
N ASN A 153 -16.04 2.46 -0.12
CA ASN A 153 -15.59 2.32 1.30
C ASN A 153 -14.45 1.34 1.64
N THR A 154 -13.80 0.66 0.69
CA THR A 154 -12.60 -0.14 1.00
C THR A 154 -11.42 0.35 0.17
N SER A 155 -10.61 1.23 0.77
CA SER A 155 -9.36 1.71 0.19
C SER A 155 -8.20 0.95 0.83
N PHE A 156 -7.72 -0.09 0.16
CA PHE A 156 -6.32 -0.47 0.28
C PHE A 156 -5.58 0.33 -0.81
N LEU A 157 -4.75 1.28 -0.38
CA LEU A 157 -4.00 2.18 -1.26
C LEU A 157 -3.18 1.41 -2.33
N PRO A 158 -3.02 1.87 -3.59
CA PRO A 158 -3.82 2.80 -4.39
C PRO A 158 -4.53 2.04 -5.54
N GLY A 159 -5.58 1.28 -5.24
CA GLY A 159 -6.49 0.74 -6.26
C GLY A 159 -7.66 1.70 -6.53
N ARG A 160 -8.08 1.88 -7.79
CA ARG A 160 -9.30 2.67 -8.13
C ARG A 160 -10.60 1.87 -7.96
N GLY A 161 -10.56 0.73 -7.26
CA GLY A 161 -11.76 -0.01 -6.87
C GLY A 161 -12.42 -0.80 -7.99
N TYR A 162 -11.65 -1.28 -8.99
CA TYR A 162 -12.20 -2.09 -10.08
C TYR A 162 -11.53 -3.47 -10.16
N PHE A 163 -11.94 -4.37 -9.28
CA PHE A 163 -11.65 -5.80 -9.42
C PHE A 163 -12.22 -6.39 -10.72
N ARG A 164 -11.36 -7.06 -11.51
CA ARG A 164 -11.74 -7.71 -12.77
C ARG A 164 -11.38 -9.19 -12.76
N THR A 165 -12.28 -10.03 -13.28
CA THR A 165 -11.86 -11.30 -13.87
C THR A 165 -11.14 -11.01 -15.18
N ASP A 166 -10.02 -11.71 -15.46
CA ASP A 166 -9.12 -11.48 -16.61
C ASP A 166 -9.80 -10.88 -17.86
N PRO A 167 -9.56 -9.59 -18.17
CA PRO A 167 -10.19 -8.94 -19.31
C PRO A 167 -9.51 -9.30 -20.65
N MET A 168 -8.46 -10.14 -20.66
CA MET A 168 -8.01 -10.82 -21.88
C MET A 168 -8.97 -11.94 -22.30
N ALA A 169 -9.85 -12.42 -21.41
CA ALA A 169 -10.90 -13.33 -21.79
C ALA A 169 -12.03 -12.56 -22.50
N THR A 170 -12.41 -13.02 -23.69
CA THR A 170 -13.64 -12.56 -24.35
C THR A 170 -14.82 -12.73 -23.38
N GLY A 171 -15.43 -11.62 -22.94
CA GLY A 171 -16.49 -11.64 -21.92
C GLY A 171 -16.04 -11.35 -20.48
N GLY A 172 -14.93 -10.63 -20.28
CA GLY A 172 -14.52 -10.13 -18.96
C GLY A 172 -15.69 -9.51 -18.19
N PHE A 173 -16.06 -10.12 -17.06
CA PHE A 173 -17.23 -9.74 -16.30
C PHE A 173 -16.94 -8.50 -15.45
N VAL A 174 -17.77 -7.46 -15.64
CA VAL A 174 -18.13 -6.56 -14.53
C VAL A 174 -19.18 -7.32 -13.72
N PHE A 175 -19.00 -7.46 -12.40
CA PHE A 175 -20.01 -8.13 -11.59
C PHE A 175 -21.37 -7.44 -11.80
N SER A 176 -22.32 -8.16 -12.40
CA SER A 176 -23.68 -7.66 -12.64
C SER A 176 -24.59 -7.83 -11.41
N VAL A 177 -24.16 -8.60 -10.41
CA VAL A 177 -24.94 -8.99 -9.23
C VAL A 177 -24.16 -8.98 -7.91
N LEU A 178 -22.83 -8.84 -7.93
CA LEU A 178 -22.00 -8.71 -6.72
C LEU A 178 -21.51 -7.25 -6.60
N PRO A 179 -21.37 -6.71 -5.37
CA PRO A 179 -20.74 -5.41 -5.15
C PRO A 179 -19.33 -5.39 -5.76
N GLN A 180 -18.92 -4.25 -6.33
CA GLN A 180 -17.55 -4.06 -6.78
C GLN A 180 -16.58 -4.22 -5.61
N GLY A 181 -15.40 -4.77 -5.88
CA GLY A 181 -14.38 -5.01 -4.87
C GLY A 181 -12.98 -4.67 -5.34
N SER A 182 -12.00 -4.92 -4.48
CA SER A 182 -10.56 -4.90 -4.79
C SER A 182 -9.88 -6.12 -4.18
N LEU A 183 -8.89 -6.63 -4.88
CA LEU A 183 -8.06 -7.73 -4.37
C LEU A 183 -7.29 -7.22 -3.14
N ALA A 184 -7.27 -8.02 -2.07
CA ALA A 184 -6.46 -7.67 -0.90
C ALA A 184 -4.99 -8.00 -1.18
N PHE A 185 -4.23 -6.97 -1.52
CA PHE A 185 -2.78 -7.02 -1.63
C PHE A 185 -2.14 -5.76 -1.08
N ALA A 186 -0.89 -5.86 -0.65
CA ALA A 186 -0.02 -4.71 -0.41
C ALA A 186 1.09 -4.70 -1.45
N VAL A 187 1.47 -3.51 -1.90
CA VAL A 187 2.60 -3.32 -2.82
C VAL A 187 3.66 -2.53 -2.09
N ARG A 188 4.89 -3.06 -2.11
CA ARG A 188 6.08 -2.37 -1.61
C ARG A 188 7.00 -2.03 -2.77
N GLY A 189 7.63 -0.88 -2.68
CA GLY A 189 8.42 -0.34 -3.77
C GLY A 189 8.86 1.10 -3.50
N THR A 190 9.41 1.71 -4.54
CA THR A 190 9.92 3.09 -4.50
C THR A 190 9.36 3.90 -5.66
N HIS A 191 9.13 5.17 -5.39
CA HIS A 191 9.14 6.22 -6.39
C HIS A 191 10.57 6.79 -6.53
N ASN A 192 10.73 7.95 -7.14
CA ASN A 192 12.04 8.58 -7.36
C ASN A 192 12.62 9.29 -6.13
N PHE A 193 11.89 9.34 -5.02
CA PHE A 193 12.39 9.86 -3.73
C PHE A 193 12.06 8.89 -2.60
N VAL A 194 13.03 8.68 -1.70
CA VAL A 194 12.85 7.98 -0.43
C VAL A 194 13.27 8.92 0.69
N GLY A 195 12.36 9.14 1.62
CA GLY A 195 12.67 9.82 2.87
C GLY A 195 12.78 8.79 4.00
N GLN A 196 13.75 9.01 4.90
CA GLN A 196 13.89 8.21 6.11
C GLN A 196 13.93 9.14 7.32
N LEU A 197 13.07 8.85 8.29
CA LEU A 197 13.10 9.48 9.61
C LEU A 197 13.94 8.61 10.54
N ASP A 198 14.88 9.21 11.25
CA ASP A 198 15.57 8.53 12.35
C ASP A 198 14.69 8.60 13.60
N LEU A 199 14.18 7.42 13.96
CA LEU A 199 13.24 7.19 15.05
C LEU A 199 13.89 6.45 16.22
N SER A 200 15.22 6.37 16.26
CA SER A 200 15.97 5.64 17.28
C SER A 200 15.76 6.20 18.70
N ALA A 201 15.43 7.49 18.81
CA ALA A 201 15.11 8.16 20.06
C ALA A 201 13.72 7.80 20.62
N LEU A 202 12.86 7.14 19.84
CA LEU A 202 11.53 6.73 20.29
C LEU A 202 11.59 5.50 21.18
N ALA A 203 10.77 5.49 22.23
CA ALA A 203 10.46 4.25 22.93
C ALA A 203 9.79 3.26 21.97
N ASP A 204 9.92 1.96 22.22
CA ASP A 204 9.38 0.93 21.32
C ASP A 204 7.85 1.06 21.14
N ARG A 205 7.14 1.46 22.19
CA ARG A 205 5.71 1.82 22.17
C ARG A 205 5.37 3.08 21.37
N ALA A 206 6.32 3.81 20.80
CA ALA A 206 6.04 5.01 19.99
C ALA A 206 6.53 4.83 18.55
N LYS A 207 7.21 3.72 18.26
CA LYS A 207 7.70 3.41 16.92
C LYS A 207 6.53 2.98 16.03
N PRO A 208 6.59 3.32 14.73
CA PRO A 208 5.66 2.78 13.75
C PRO A 208 5.76 1.25 13.75
N LYS A 209 4.64 0.58 13.51
CA LYS A 209 4.56 -0.89 13.49
C LYS A 209 4.58 -1.38 12.04
N ASP A 210 4.95 -2.63 11.82
CA ASP A 210 4.68 -3.27 10.52
C ASP A 210 3.17 -3.48 10.43
N LEU A 211 2.55 -2.99 9.35
CA LEU A 211 1.11 -3.04 9.15
C LEU A 211 0.58 -4.49 9.12
N TRP A 212 1.44 -5.46 8.77
CA TRP A 212 1.09 -6.88 8.80
C TRP A 212 1.28 -7.55 10.15
N SER A 213 2.01 -6.92 11.07
CA SER A 213 2.21 -7.39 12.44
C SER A 213 1.38 -6.59 13.45
N ILE A 214 0.43 -5.77 13.00
CA ILE A 214 -0.52 -5.12 13.90
C ILE A 214 -1.43 -6.22 14.43
N GLU A 215 -1.21 -6.61 15.67
CA GLU A 215 -2.05 -7.59 16.35
C GLU A 215 -3.45 -7.00 16.51
N ILE A 216 -4.44 -7.75 16.04
CA ILE A 216 -5.81 -7.56 16.49
C ILE A 216 -5.83 -8.26 17.83
N ASP A 217 -5.91 -7.52 18.94
CA ASP A 217 -6.05 -8.04 20.30
C ASP A 217 -7.18 -9.09 20.34
N GLU A 218 -6.79 -10.35 20.17
CA GLU A 218 -7.68 -11.51 20.06
C GLU A 218 -7.59 -12.38 21.32
N ASP A 219 -6.58 -12.17 22.18
CA ASP A 219 -6.40 -12.99 23.38
C ASP A 219 -7.00 -12.36 24.66
N GLY A 220 -7.45 -11.09 24.62
CA GLY A 220 -8.09 -10.43 25.76
C GLY A 220 -7.15 -10.22 26.94
N THR A 221 -5.85 -10.39 26.72
CA THR A 221 -4.77 -10.05 27.64
C THR A 221 -4.24 -8.70 27.17
N ALA A 222 -4.17 -7.73 28.07
CA ALA A 222 -3.56 -6.45 27.73
C ALA A 222 -2.15 -6.69 27.16
N ASP A 223 -1.92 -6.29 25.90
CA ASP A 223 -0.58 -6.22 25.32
C ASP A 223 0.31 -5.44 26.30
N PRO A 224 1.55 -5.89 26.58
CA PRO A 224 2.52 -5.09 27.31
C PRO A 224 2.70 -3.64 26.81
N ASP A 225 2.34 -3.29 25.56
CA ASP A 225 2.30 -1.92 25.05
C ASP A 225 0.91 -1.23 25.12
N GLY A 226 -0.18 -1.98 25.31
CA GLY A 226 -1.53 -1.48 25.54
C GLY A 226 -2.22 -0.87 24.31
N ASP A 227 -1.66 -1.03 23.12
CA ASP A 227 -2.08 -0.28 21.94
C ASP A 227 -3.01 -1.08 21.03
N GLY A 228 -4.28 -0.68 20.96
CA GLY A 228 -5.20 -1.21 19.95
C GLY A 228 -4.74 -0.91 18.51
N VAL A 229 -5.28 -1.65 17.54
CA VAL A 229 -5.02 -1.52 16.08
C VAL A 229 -5.06 -0.06 15.60
N GLU A 230 -5.99 0.74 16.11
CA GLU A 230 -6.14 2.15 15.73
C GLU A 230 -4.92 3.00 16.11
N GLU A 231 -4.36 2.78 17.30
CA GLU A 231 -3.22 3.54 17.79
C GLU A 231 -1.91 3.10 17.11
N GLY A 232 -1.77 1.80 16.84
CA GLY A 232 -0.70 1.27 16.00
C GLY A 232 -0.67 1.90 14.61
N LEU A 233 -1.84 2.05 13.97
CA LEU A 233 -1.96 2.66 12.64
C LEU A 233 -1.64 4.16 12.63
N ARG A 234 -2.05 4.90 13.68
CA ARG A 234 -1.80 6.35 13.76
C ARG A 234 -0.32 6.68 13.82
N ARG A 235 0.51 5.84 14.43
CA ARG A 235 1.97 6.05 14.53
C ARG A 235 2.70 5.96 13.20
N ASN A 236 2.10 5.26 12.24
CA ASN A 236 2.61 5.19 10.89
C ASN A 236 2.18 6.42 10.07
N LEU A 237 1.26 7.27 10.54
CA LEU A 237 0.82 8.45 9.79
C LEU A 237 1.85 9.57 9.86
N ILE A 238 2.17 10.09 8.69
CA ILE A 238 2.94 11.32 8.53
C ILE A 238 2.19 12.30 7.66
N GLU A 239 2.31 13.55 8.05
CA GLU A 239 1.89 14.69 7.27
C GLU A 239 3.04 15.18 6.42
N VAL A 240 2.81 15.29 5.13
CA VAL A 240 3.79 15.74 4.15
C VAL A 240 3.33 17.07 3.59
N THR A 241 4.24 18.05 3.63
CA THR A 241 4.11 19.32 2.92
C THR A 241 5.19 19.39 1.85
N VAL A 242 4.79 19.49 0.59
CA VAL A 242 5.70 19.73 -0.53
C VAL A 242 5.66 21.20 -0.92
N THR A 243 6.83 21.78 -1.17
CA THR A 243 6.99 23.15 -1.66
C THR A 243 7.71 23.10 -2.98
N ASN A 244 7.18 23.78 -4.00
CA ASN A 244 7.85 23.91 -5.28
C ASN A 244 8.44 25.32 -5.45
N ASP A 245 9.39 25.46 -6.37
CA ASP A 245 9.99 26.72 -6.78
C ASP A 245 9.81 26.99 -8.29
N ALA A 246 8.74 26.44 -8.87
CA ALA A 246 8.36 26.73 -10.25
C ALA A 246 7.94 28.20 -10.43
N ALA A 247 7.78 28.61 -11.69
CA ALA A 247 7.31 29.96 -12.03
C ALA A 247 5.97 30.36 -11.37
N THR A 248 5.15 29.37 -11.02
CA THR A 248 3.95 29.53 -10.17
C THR A 248 4.10 28.65 -8.93
N PRO A 249 4.59 29.21 -7.80
CA PRO A 249 4.79 28.45 -6.58
C PRO A 249 3.46 27.98 -5.97
N PHE A 250 3.46 26.78 -5.41
CA PHE A 250 2.42 26.19 -4.60
C PHE A 250 3.04 25.41 -3.44
N SER A 251 2.25 25.26 -2.39
CA SER A 251 2.49 24.26 -1.36
C SER A 251 1.30 23.33 -1.30
N SER A 252 1.56 22.03 -1.22
CA SER A 252 0.53 21.01 -1.08
C SER A 252 0.79 20.18 0.16
N ARG A 253 -0.29 19.84 0.88
CA ARG A 253 -0.25 19.12 2.14
C ARG A 253 -1.16 17.90 2.03
N PHE A 254 -0.63 16.74 2.41
CA PHE A 254 -1.35 15.47 2.40
C PHE A 254 -0.79 14.54 3.48
N VAL A 255 -1.50 13.46 3.75
CA VAL A 255 -1.09 12.45 4.72
C VAL A 255 -0.69 11.19 3.97
N THR A 256 0.40 10.56 4.42
CA THR A 256 0.83 9.24 3.96
C THR A 256 1.36 8.42 5.13
N TYR A 257 1.85 7.22 4.86
CA TYR A 257 2.37 6.31 5.87
C TYR A 257 3.89 6.17 5.77
N ILE A 258 4.53 6.00 6.92
CA ILE A 258 5.89 5.46 7.06
C ILE A 258 5.82 3.97 7.40
N ASP A 259 6.85 3.23 6.99
CA ASP A 259 7.06 1.86 7.44
C ASP A 259 7.60 1.80 8.89
N ALA A 260 7.74 0.57 9.41
CA ALA A 260 8.30 0.31 10.74
C ALA A 260 9.72 0.87 10.95
N ASN A 261 10.45 1.15 9.87
CA ASN A 261 11.80 1.70 9.88
C ASN A 261 11.82 3.23 9.66
N GLY A 262 10.65 3.88 9.63
CA GLY A 262 10.52 5.31 9.42
C GLY A 262 10.72 5.76 7.96
N ARG A 263 10.62 4.83 6.99
CA ARG A 263 10.78 5.14 5.56
C ARG A 263 9.45 5.38 4.88
N PHE A 264 9.47 6.29 3.91
CA PHE A 264 8.37 6.54 2.99
C PHE A 264 8.92 6.90 1.62
N THR A 265 8.09 6.80 0.60
CA THR A 265 8.47 7.13 -0.77
C THR A 265 7.41 7.98 -1.44
N LEU A 266 7.83 8.92 -2.28
CA LEU A 266 6.94 9.85 -2.97
C LEU A 266 7.39 10.06 -4.43
N PRO A 267 6.45 10.26 -5.35
CA PRO A 267 6.75 10.79 -6.66
C PRO A 267 7.04 12.29 -6.51
N VAL A 268 8.25 12.72 -6.91
CA VAL A 268 8.71 14.10 -6.72
C VAL A 268 9.08 14.71 -8.07
N ASP A 269 8.42 15.81 -8.40
CA ASP A 269 8.70 16.59 -9.61
C ASP A 269 10.03 17.37 -9.46
N PRO A 270 10.81 17.57 -10.54
CA PRO A 270 12.04 18.36 -10.48
C PRO A 270 11.87 19.75 -9.86
N ALA A 271 10.69 20.37 -9.97
CA ALA A 271 10.39 21.68 -9.39
C ALA A 271 10.10 21.68 -7.88
N ILE A 272 9.96 20.51 -7.24
CA ILE A 272 9.83 20.46 -5.77
C ILE A 272 11.16 20.84 -5.14
N SER A 273 11.20 21.91 -4.35
CA SER A 273 12.43 22.39 -3.70
C SER A 273 12.63 21.80 -2.32
N ALA A 274 11.54 21.49 -1.61
CA ALA A 274 11.59 20.88 -0.28
C ALA A 274 10.37 19.99 0.01
N ILE A 275 10.61 18.96 0.80
CA ILE A 275 9.61 18.04 1.36
C ILE A 275 9.73 18.13 2.87
N LYS A 276 8.73 18.68 3.53
CA LYS A 276 8.65 18.79 4.98
C LYS A 276 7.70 17.72 5.50
N VAL A 277 8.15 16.95 6.49
CA VAL A 277 7.42 15.82 7.05
C VAL A 277 7.25 16.01 8.53
N ARG A 278 6.02 15.88 9.02
CA ARG A 278 5.68 15.93 10.43
C ARG A 278 4.97 14.64 10.81
N ARG A 279 5.39 14.00 11.89
CA ARG A 279 4.62 12.87 12.43
C ARG A 279 3.39 13.38 13.17
N TRP A 280 2.37 12.53 13.28
CA TRP A 280 1.15 12.87 14.01
C TRP A 280 1.39 13.10 15.52
N ASP A 281 2.39 12.45 16.10
CA ASP A 281 2.69 12.44 17.53
C ASP A 281 3.65 13.56 17.98
N ASN A 282 3.38 14.81 17.57
CA ASN A 282 3.99 15.99 18.18
C ASN A 282 5.51 16.12 17.98
N ALA A 283 5.95 15.73 16.79
CA ALA A 283 7.33 15.86 16.36
C ALA A 283 7.58 17.18 15.63
N LEU A 284 8.73 17.81 15.88
CA LEU A 284 9.23 18.87 15.04
C LEU A 284 9.45 18.32 13.62
N ALA A 285 8.95 19.05 12.64
CA ALA A 285 8.95 18.58 11.27
C ALA A 285 10.36 18.47 10.66
N ALA A 286 10.67 17.29 10.12
CA ALA A 286 11.88 17.03 9.35
C ALA A 286 11.78 17.63 7.95
N THR A 287 12.88 18.11 7.39
CA THR A 287 12.90 18.72 6.04
C THR A 287 13.94 18.04 5.16
N PHE A 288 13.51 17.61 3.97
CA PHE A 288 14.34 17.08 2.90
C PHE A 288 14.42 18.13 1.79
N THR A 289 15.62 18.64 1.52
CA THR A 289 15.84 19.67 0.50
C THR A 289 16.34 19.05 -0.78
N ARG A 290 15.89 19.56 -1.93
CA ARG A 290 16.36 19.11 -3.25
C ARG A 290 17.89 19.22 -3.35
N PRO A 291 18.61 18.14 -3.69
CA PRO A 291 20.05 18.21 -3.95
C PRO A 291 20.39 19.14 -5.11
N SER A 292 21.65 19.58 -5.19
CA SER A 292 22.13 20.38 -6.32
C SER A 292 22.04 19.65 -7.66
N ALA A 293 22.18 18.32 -7.65
CA ALA A 293 21.98 17.45 -8.81
C ALA A 293 20.50 17.24 -9.20
N GLY A 294 19.56 17.74 -8.39
CA GLY A 294 18.14 17.49 -8.53
C GLY A 294 17.68 16.19 -7.87
N TRP A 295 16.40 15.89 -8.02
CA TRP A 295 15.82 14.60 -7.68
C TRP A 295 16.14 13.56 -8.76
N SER A 296 16.16 12.28 -8.38
CA SER A 296 16.36 11.20 -9.33
C SER A 296 15.25 11.19 -10.37
N THR A 297 15.60 10.83 -11.60
CA THR A 297 14.66 10.55 -12.68
C THR A 297 14.39 9.05 -12.84
N ASP A 298 15.14 8.21 -12.12
CA ASP A 298 14.97 6.77 -12.11
C ASP A 298 14.28 6.32 -10.80
N PRO A 299 13.03 5.84 -10.86
CA PRO A 299 12.33 5.37 -9.66
C PRO A 299 12.95 4.11 -9.03
N CYS A 300 13.80 3.37 -9.73
CA CYS A 300 14.51 2.21 -9.21
C CYS A 300 15.84 2.60 -8.53
N SER A 301 16.29 3.83 -8.75
CA SER A 301 17.44 4.43 -8.09
C SER A 301 17.03 5.79 -7.49
N PRO A 302 16.18 5.78 -6.45
CA PRO A 302 15.64 7.00 -5.89
C PRO A 302 16.72 7.90 -5.30
N THR A 303 16.41 9.19 -5.21
CA THR A 303 17.13 10.07 -4.30
C THR A 303 16.85 9.64 -2.86
N ASP A 304 17.89 9.16 -2.20
CA ASP A 304 17.92 8.88 -0.77
C ASP A 304 18.90 9.85 -0.12
N LEU A 305 18.40 10.67 0.82
CA LEU A 305 19.19 11.66 1.54
C LEU A 305 19.70 11.15 2.90
N GLY A 306 19.46 9.87 3.20
CA GLY A 306 19.70 9.27 4.49
C GLY A 306 18.64 9.64 5.52
N ALA A 307 18.84 9.13 6.74
CA ALA A 307 17.92 9.35 7.83
C ALA A 307 18.05 10.78 8.39
N VAL A 308 16.93 11.48 8.53
CA VAL A 308 16.84 12.78 9.19
C VAL A 308 16.32 12.57 10.61
N THR A 309 17.08 13.01 11.60
CA THR A 309 16.67 12.93 13.01
C THR A 309 15.43 13.76 13.25
N VAL A 310 14.43 13.13 13.85
CA VAL A 310 13.21 13.79 14.29
C VAL A 310 13.35 14.16 15.76
N THR A 311 13.09 15.42 16.08
CA THR A 311 13.07 15.89 17.48
C THR A 311 11.63 15.92 17.98
N LEU A 312 11.37 15.24 19.09
CA LEU A 312 10.06 15.29 19.73
C LEU A 312 9.93 16.49 20.67
N GLY A 313 8.71 16.98 20.83
CA GLY A 313 8.39 18.02 21.81
C GLY A 313 7.67 19.23 21.25
N ASP A 314 7.28 19.23 19.97
CA ASP A 314 6.42 20.24 19.35
C ASP A 314 4.96 19.78 19.53
N VAL A 315 4.47 19.91 20.75
CA VAL A 315 3.20 19.35 21.27
C VAL A 315 2.00 20.16 20.83
N ASP A 316 2.15 21.47 20.71
CA ASP A 316 1.10 22.32 20.15
C ASP A 316 1.15 22.39 18.60
N GLY A 317 2.22 21.86 17.99
CA GLY A 317 2.40 21.76 16.56
C GLY A 317 2.72 23.09 15.87
N ASN A 318 3.22 24.09 16.61
CA ASN A 318 3.56 25.41 16.10
C ASN A 318 4.89 25.45 15.34
N GLY A 319 5.70 24.37 15.40
CA GLY A 319 6.97 24.26 14.70
C GLY A 319 8.17 24.79 15.48
N VAL A 320 8.02 25.01 16.79
CA VAL A 320 9.03 25.40 17.76
C VAL A 320 8.88 24.48 18.97
N ILE A 321 9.97 24.18 19.68
CA ILE A 321 9.92 23.47 20.97
C ILE A 321 10.21 24.49 22.05
N ASP A 322 9.20 24.87 22.82
CA ASP A 322 9.31 25.90 23.85
C ASP A 322 8.52 25.57 25.14
N ASP A 323 8.32 26.57 25.98
CA ASP A 323 7.60 26.42 27.24
C ASP A 323 6.10 26.17 27.06
N ALA A 324 5.51 26.56 25.93
CA ALA A 324 4.11 26.26 25.62
C ALA A 324 3.89 24.75 25.44
N ASP A 325 4.84 24.06 24.80
CA ASP A 325 4.81 22.60 24.67
C ASP A 325 4.90 21.91 26.02
N LEU A 326 5.84 22.36 26.85
CA LEU A 326 6.00 21.85 28.20
C LEU A 326 4.73 22.06 29.03
N LEU A 327 4.12 23.24 28.95
CA LEU A 327 2.87 23.54 29.64
C LEU A 327 1.73 22.66 29.15
N THR A 328 1.66 22.37 27.85
CA THR A 328 0.65 21.47 27.28
C THR A 328 0.76 20.07 27.89
N VAL A 329 1.97 19.52 27.99
CA VAL A 329 2.21 18.22 28.65
C VAL A 329 1.86 18.27 30.14
N LEU A 330 2.26 19.34 30.85
CA LEU A 330 2.00 19.48 32.29
C LEU A 330 0.51 19.62 32.61
N PHE A 331 -0.25 20.34 31.80
CA PHE A 331 -1.70 20.45 31.97
C PHE A 331 -2.45 19.18 31.58
N GLY A 332 -1.88 18.35 30.70
CA GLY A 332 -2.37 17.00 30.41
C GLY A 332 -1.91 15.94 31.42
N PHE A 333 -0.98 16.26 32.33
CA PHE A 333 -0.37 15.26 33.21
C PHE A 333 -1.40 14.67 34.18
N GLY A 334 -1.56 13.34 34.12
CA GLY A 334 -2.53 12.62 34.95
C GLY A 334 -3.98 12.69 34.47
N SER A 335 -4.23 13.28 33.30
CA SER A 335 -5.59 13.32 32.73
C SER A 335 -6.06 11.99 32.15
N GLY A 336 -5.15 11.05 31.86
CA GLY A 336 -5.45 9.74 31.27
C GLY A 336 -5.98 9.87 29.84
N GLU A 337 -5.54 9.00 28.94
CA GLU A 337 -6.38 8.65 27.78
C GLU A 337 -7.38 7.57 28.21
#